data_AF-A0A164WL87-F1
#
_entry.id   AF-A0A164WL87-F1
#
_cell.length_a   1.000
_cell.length_b   1.000
_cell.length_c   1.000
_cell.angle_alpha   90.00
_cell.angle_beta   90.00
_cell.angle_gamma   90.00
#
_symmetry.space_group_name_H-M   'P 1'
#
loop_
_entity.id
_entity.type
_entity.pdbx_description
1 polymer ?
#
loop_
_entity_poly.entity_id
_entity_poly.type
_entity_poly.pdbx_seq_one_letter_code
_entity_poly.pdbx_strand_id
1 'polypeptide(L)'
;MAVLPDELWRRILEIGALENTPNLLNYRDFCSLSISCRTLNRLSSEDSYWSSFLASDFPQYPVPHSSAKSLYKLCFKRDKEKKVLAHKRAVLRMESRIAEHSRRISELESLLGKEVMRLKAAASELSNLRNVKQASVALNVWQPEIVRGRQKQIIEQCTVNVKSRISALDMEVKLCKQQIATFDKAHRDETSRLHAAKELLASLTYHPLRDCNLPSSSSCSRADECNSRKKKMKTK
;
A
#
# COMPACT_ATOMS: atom_id res chain seq x y z
N MET A 1 28.68 -6.35 49.56
CA MET A 1 27.55 -7.06 48.95
C MET A 1 27.74 -8.52 49.29
N ALA A 2 26.91 -9.10 50.16
CA ALA A 2 27.00 -10.52 50.49
C ALA A 2 26.79 -11.32 49.20
N VAL A 3 27.84 -12.03 48.76
CA VAL A 3 27.79 -12.84 47.55
C VAL A 3 27.01 -14.10 47.93
N LEU A 4 25.74 -14.16 47.51
CA LEU A 4 24.94 -15.36 47.64
C LEU A 4 25.68 -16.52 46.93
N PRO A 5 25.84 -17.70 47.57
CA PRO A 5 26.48 -18.86 46.97
C PRO A 5 25.90 -19.25 45.60
N ASP A 6 26.75 -19.81 44.74
CA ASP A 6 26.38 -20.21 43.38
C ASP A 6 25.25 -21.26 43.38
N GLU A 7 25.18 -22.11 44.40
CA GLU A 7 24.15 -23.14 44.58
C GLU A 7 22.77 -22.53 44.80
N LEU A 8 22.70 -21.44 45.58
CA LEU A 8 21.44 -20.74 45.81
C LEU A 8 21.01 -19.97 44.56
N TRP A 9 21.95 -19.36 43.84
CA TRP A 9 21.65 -18.74 42.54
C TRP A 9 21.16 -19.76 41.51
N ARG A 10 21.80 -20.91 41.40
CA ARG A 10 21.37 -21.99 40.51
C ARG A 10 19.95 -22.44 40.86
N ARG A 11 19.65 -22.62 42.14
CA ARG A 11 18.32 -23.02 42.59
C ARG A 11 17.26 -21.95 42.27
N ILE A 12 17.58 -20.66 42.46
CA ILE A 12 16.68 -19.55 42.08
C ILE A 12 16.39 -19.57 40.57
N LEU A 13 17.41 -19.76 39.74
CA LEU A 13 17.25 -19.82 38.28
C LEU A 13 16.50 -21.06 37.82
N GLU A 14 16.72 -22.22 38.46
CA GLU A 14 15.98 -23.45 38.19
C GLU A 14 14.49 -23.31 38.52
N ILE A 15 14.16 -22.75 39.68
CA ILE A 15 12.76 -22.51 40.06
C ILE A 15 12.09 -21.58 39.04
N GLY A 16 12.79 -20.53 38.60
CA GLY A 16 12.25 -19.56 37.64
C GLY A 16 12.13 -20.05 36.19
N ALA A 17 12.89 -21.06 35.77
CA ALA A 17 12.97 -21.53 34.38
C ALA A 17 12.46 -22.96 34.14
N LEU A 18 12.41 -23.82 35.17
CA LEU A 18 12.07 -25.24 35.06
C LEU A 18 10.88 -25.68 35.92
N GLU A 19 10.63 -25.07 37.08
CA GLU A 19 9.52 -25.49 37.96
C GLU A 19 8.20 -24.79 37.61
N ASN A 20 7.18 -25.62 37.31
CA ASN A 20 5.69 -25.52 37.35
C ASN A 20 4.95 -24.18 37.57
N THR A 21 5.59 -23.05 37.38
CA THR A 21 5.02 -21.71 37.30
C THR A 21 5.28 -21.21 35.89
N PRO A 22 4.24 -20.84 35.11
CA PRO A 22 4.43 -20.49 33.71
C PRO A 22 5.34 -19.27 33.57
N ASN A 23 6.56 -19.51 33.06
CA ASN A 23 7.53 -18.52 32.56
C ASN A 23 7.77 -17.30 33.48
N LEU A 24 8.10 -17.51 34.76
CA LEU A 24 8.47 -16.41 35.65
C LEU A 24 9.74 -15.68 35.15
N LEU A 25 10.71 -16.43 34.63
CA LEU A 25 11.89 -15.90 33.97
C LEU A 25 11.97 -16.40 32.53
N ASN A 26 12.04 -15.48 31.58
CA ASN A 26 12.10 -15.81 30.16
C ASN A 26 13.54 -15.66 29.62
N TYR A 27 13.78 -16.04 28.36
CA TYR A 27 15.11 -15.91 27.72
C TYR A 27 15.68 -14.47 27.81
N ARG A 28 14.81 -13.46 27.83
CA ARG A 28 15.19 -12.04 27.97
C ARG A 28 15.82 -11.77 29.33
N ASP A 29 15.25 -12.32 30.39
CA ASP A 29 15.73 -12.11 31.76
C ASP A 29 17.08 -12.80 31.94
N PHE A 30 17.25 -14.00 31.40
CA PHE A 30 18.55 -14.69 31.36
C PHE A 30 19.60 -13.92 30.55
N CYS A 31 19.22 -13.27 29.44
CA CYS A 31 20.12 -12.37 28.72
C CYS A 31 20.51 -11.16 29.57
N SER A 32 19.57 -10.52 30.26
CA SER A 32 19.83 -9.38 31.15
C SER A 32 20.73 -9.76 32.33
N LEU A 33 20.50 -10.91 32.96
CA LEU A 33 21.34 -11.46 34.03
C LEU A 33 22.76 -11.77 33.54
N SER A 34 22.89 -12.27 32.31
CA SER A 34 24.21 -12.57 31.71
C SER A 34 25.08 -11.32 31.50
N ILE A 35 24.45 -10.15 31.34
CA ILE A 35 25.15 -8.88 31.16
C ILE A 35 25.51 -8.25 32.52
N SER A 36 24.77 -8.60 33.57
CA SER A 36 24.86 -7.96 34.89
C SER A 36 26.16 -8.28 35.64
N CYS A 37 26.61 -9.54 35.65
CA CYS A 37 27.92 -9.89 36.22
C CYS A 37 28.51 -11.20 35.65
N ARG A 38 29.82 -11.44 35.89
CA ARG A 38 30.53 -12.64 35.40
C ARG A 38 29.97 -13.95 35.96
N THR A 39 29.64 -13.97 37.26
CA THR A 39 29.09 -15.16 37.92
C THR A 39 27.74 -15.53 37.35
N LEU A 40 26.83 -14.56 37.22
CA LEU A 40 25.51 -14.76 36.61
C LEU A 40 25.60 -15.09 35.11
N ASN A 41 26.59 -14.57 34.39
CA ASN A 41 26.83 -14.99 33.00
C ASN A 41 27.19 -16.48 32.91
N ARG A 42 28.04 -16.98 33.81
CA ARG A 42 28.37 -18.40 33.88
C ARG A 42 27.14 -19.24 34.20
N LEU A 43 26.40 -18.90 35.24
CA LEU A 43 25.22 -19.64 35.69
C LEU A 43 24.07 -19.61 34.66
N SER A 44 23.77 -18.43 34.08
CA SER A 44 22.75 -18.29 33.01
C SER A 44 23.15 -18.93 31.68
N SER A 45 24.39 -19.40 31.53
CA SER A 45 24.86 -20.09 30.32
C SER A 45 24.74 -21.61 30.40
N GLU A 46 24.25 -22.17 31.51
CA GLU A 46 24.06 -23.61 31.65
C GLU A 46 23.00 -24.14 30.67
N ASP A 47 23.31 -25.26 30.00
CA ASP A 47 22.52 -25.77 28.86
C ASP A 47 21.13 -26.31 29.28
N SER A 48 20.92 -26.65 30.55
CA SER A 48 19.64 -27.12 31.09
C SER A 48 18.52 -26.09 30.90
N TYR A 49 18.81 -24.82 31.21
CA TYR A 49 17.87 -23.70 31.05
C TYR A 49 17.51 -23.47 29.58
N TRP A 50 18.52 -23.42 28.71
CA TRP A 50 18.31 -23.19 27.28
C TRP A 50 17.64 -24.37 26.58
N SER A 51 17.81 -25.59 27.09
CA SER A 51 17.09 -26.77 26.60
C SER A 51 15.61 -26.71 26.97
N SER A 52 15.28 -26.24 28.18
CA SER A 52 13.89 -25.97 28.59
C SER A 52 13.24 -24.92 27.69
N PHE A 53 13.91 -23.78 27.49
CA PHE A 53 13.41 -22.73 26.59
C PHE A 53 13.25 -23.21 25.14
N LEU A 54 14.19 -24.02 24.65
CA LEU A 54 14.09 -24.60 23.31
C LEU A 54 12.89 -25.54 23.18
N ALA A 55 12.64 -26.39 24.19
CA ALA A 55 11.50 -27.30 24.20
C ALA A 55 10.16 -26.54 24.27
N SER A 56 10.11 -25.42 25.01
CA SER A 56 8.92 -24.59 25.14
C SER A 56 8.65 -23.72 23.89
N ASP A 57 9.63 -22.94 23.45
CA ASP A 57 9.48 -21.96 22.36
C ASP A 57 9.57 -22.60 20.96
N PHE A 58 10.34 -23.69 20.84
CA PHE A 58 10.73 -24.29 19.56
C PHE A 58 10.61 -25.82 19.58
N PRO A 59 9.42 -26.40 19.86
CA PRO A 59 9.21 -27.85 20.06
C PRO A 59 9.52 -28.71 18.82
N GLN A 60 9.65 -28.08 17.65
CA GLN A 60 9.94 -28.75 16.38
C GLN A 60 11.42 -29.12 16.21
N TYR A 61 12.29 -28.73 17.14
CA TYR A 61 13.73 -28.97 17.03
C TYR A 61 14.18 -30.10 17.96
N PRO A 62 14.95 -31.08 17.45
CA PRO A 62 15.43 -32.19 18.26
C PRO A 62 16.48 -31.74 19.29
N VAL A 63 16.70 -32.61 20.27
CA VAL A 63 17.62 -32.42 21.41
C VAL A 63 19.00 -32.00 20.91
N PRO A 64 19.65 -31.01 21.55
CA PRO A 64 20.90 -30.45 21.05
C PRO A 64 22.03 -31.50 21.00
N HIS A 65 22.68 -31.65 19.84
CA HIS A 65 24.00 -32.32 19.72
C HIS A 65 25.18 -31.36 19.99
N SER A 66 24.87 -30.12 20.38
CA SER A 66 25.80 -28.99 20.60
C SER A 66 25.23 -28.10 21.72
N SER A 67 25.90 -27.03 22.14
CA SER A 67 25.38 -26.14 23.21
C SER A 67 23.96 -25.67 22.90
N ALA A 68 23.03 -25.94 23.82
CA ALA A 68 21.60 -25.60 23.72
C ALA A 68 21.38 -24.10 23.52
N LYS A 69 22.22 -23.27 24.17
CA LYS A 69 22.22 -21.81 24.02
C LYS A 69 22.52 -21.36 22.60
N SER A 70 23.47 -22.03 21.92
CA SER A 70 23.84 -21.70 20.54
C SER A 70 22.72 -22.07 19.55
N LEU A 71 22.07 -23.21 19.77
CA LEU A 71 20.93 -23.67 18.97
C LEU A 71 19.72 -22.76 19.16
N TYR A 72 19.39 -22.41 20.40
CA TYR A 72 18.32 -21.44 20.71
C TYR A 72 18.56 -20.10 20.00
N LYS A 73 19.80 -19.58 20.06
CA LYS A 73 20.18 -18.34 19.35
C LYS A 73 19.97 -18.46 17.83
N LEU A 74 20.30 -19.60 17.23
CA LEU A 74 20.07 -19.84 15.80
C LEU A 74 18.57 -19.87 15.47
N CYS A 75 17.78 -20.62 16.24
CA CYS A 75 16.33 -20.73 16.08
C CYS A 75 15.64 -19.38 16.21
N PHE A 76 16.00 -18.61 17.24
CA PHE A 76 15.49 -17.27 17.48
C PHE A 76 15.79 -16.32 16.30
N LYS A 77 17.04 -16.32 15.79
CA LYS A 77 17.38 -15.51 14.61
C LYS A 77 16.53 -15.89 13.39
N ARG A 78 16.37 -17.19 13.13
CA ARG A 78 15.57 -17.68 12.01
C ARG A 78 14.10 -17.29 12.15
N ASP A 79 13.52 -17.41 13.35
CA ASP A 79 12.15 -16.99 13.61
C ASP A 79 11.95 -15.48 13.46
N LYS A 80 12.90 -14.69 13.98
CA LYS A 80 12.93 -13.23 13.79
C LYS A 80 12.99 -12.87 12.30
N GLU A 81 13.86 -13.51 11.52
CA GLU A 81 13.95 -13.30 10.08
C GLU A 81 12.66 -13.69 9.36
N LYS A 82 12.04 -14.82 9.73
CA LYS A 82 10.72 -15.23 9.21
C LYS A 82 9.66 -14.17 9.49
N LYS A 83 9.58 -13.63 10.72
CA LYS A 83 8.65 -12.56 11.09
C LYS A 83 8.89 -11.28 10.28
N VAL A 84 10.15 -10.88 10.12
CA VAL A 84 10.52 -9.72 9.28
C VAL A 84 10.13 -9.93 7.82
N LEU A 85 10.38 -11.12 7.26
CA LEU A 85 10.01 -11.45 5.89
C LEU A 85 8.49 -11.52 5.70
N ALA A 86 7.76 -12.08 6.67
CA ALA A 86 6.30 -12.11 6.67
C ALA A 86 5.72 -10.69 6.68
N HIS A 87 6.27 -9.81 7.52
CA HIS A 87 5.91 -8.40 7.57
C HIS A 87 6.21 -7.68 6.24
N LYS A 88 7.42 -7.82 5.68
CA LYS A 88 7.78 -7.27 4.37
C LYS A 88 6.83 -7.74 3.27
N ARG A 89 6.45 -9.03 3.26
CA ARG A 89 5.46 -9.57 2.32
C ARG A 89 4.07 -8.94 2.52
N ALA A 90 3.64 -8.71 3.76
CA ALA A 90 2.37 -8.04 4.03
C ALA A 90 2.37 -6.59 3.50
N VAL A 91 3.45 -5.85 3.70
CA VAL A 91 3.66 -4.50 3.15
C VAL A 91 3.59 -4.51 1.63
N LEU A 92 4.38 -5.36 0.97
CA LEU A 92 4.39 -5.46 -0.50
C LEU A 92 3.02 -5.83 -1.09
N ARG A 93 2.24 -6.68 -0.41
CA ARG A 93 0.87 -7.00 -0.84
C ARG A 93 -0.05 -5.78 -0.77
N MET A 94 0.07 -4.97 0.28
CA MET A 94 -0.73 -3.74 0.39
C MET A 94 -0.29 -2.69 -0.65
N GLU A 95 1.01 -2.53 -0.87
CA GLU A 95 1.54 -1.67 -1.94
C GLU A 95 1.04 -2.11 -3.32
N SER A 96 1.01 -3.42 -3.60
CA SER A 96 0.43 -3.97 -4.82
C SER A 96 -1.04 -3.60 -4.98
N ARG A 97 -1.85 -3.73 -3.92
CA ARG A 97 -3.27 -3.33 -3.94
C ARG A 97 -3.43 -1.84 -4.21
N ILE A 98 -2.59 -0.99 -3.62
CA ILE A 98 -2.59 0.46 -3.87
C ILE A 98 -2.29 0.75 -5.35
N ALA A 99 -1.30 0.05 -5.94
CA ALA A 99 -0.96 0.20 -7.34
C ALA A 99 -2.12 -0.25 -8.26
N GLU A 100 -2.79 -1.36 -7.92
CA GLU A 100 -3.98 -1.84 -8.65
C GLU A 100 -5.14 -0.84 -8.60
N HIS A 101 -5.49 -0.33 -7.41
CA HIS A 101 -6.53 0.69 -7.27
C HIS A 101 -6.18 1.97 -8.04
N SER A 102 -4.91 2.39 -8.00
CA SER A 102 -4.44 3.57 -8.73
C SER A 102 -4.55 3.38 -10.25
N ARG A 103 -4.16 2.21 -10.76
CA ARG A 103 -4.34 1.84 -12.17
C ARG A 103 -5.83 1.86 -12.55
N ARG A 104 -6.68 1.28 -11.71
CA ARG A 104 -8.12 1.20 -11.98
C ARG A 104 -8.77 2.57 -12.03
N ILE A 105 -8.35 3.49 -11.17
CA ILE A 105 -8.76 4.90 -11.19
C ILE A 105 -8.39 5.53 -12.53
N SER A 106 -7.13 5.40 -12.98
CA SER A 106 -6.71 5.94 -14.29
C SER A 106 -7.47 5.35 -15.47
N GLU A 107 -7.82 4.07 -15.43
CA GLU A 107 -8.69 3.44 -16.45
C GLU A 107 -10.09 4.06 -16.46
N LEU A 108 -10.68 4.29 -15.28
CA LEU A 108 -11.99 4.94 -15.14
C LEU A 108 -11.97 6.39 -15.61
N GLU A 109 -10.92 7.16 -15.29
CA GLU A 109 -10.73 8.53 -15.78
C GLU A 109 -10.63 8.57 -17.32
N SER A 110 -9.93 7.62 -17.93
CA SER A 110 -9.86 7.49 -19.39
C SER A 110 -11.23 7.20 -20.02
N LEU A 111 -12.00 6.28 -19.42
CA LEU A 111 -13.36 5.96 -19.88
C LEU A 111 -14.30 7.15 -19.72
N LEU A 112 -14.26 7.82 -18.57
CA LEU A 112 -15.03 9.02 -18.31
C LEU A 112 -14.73 10.12 -19.34
N GLY A 113 -13.44 10.34 -19.65
CA GLY A 113 -13.01 11.28 -20.68
C GLY A 113 -13.59 10.96 -22.06
N LYS A 114 -13.61 9.67 -22.46
CA LYS A 114 -14.21 9.23 -23.72
C LYS A 114 -15.72 9.50 -23.76
N GLU A 115 -16.44 9.19 -22.69
CA GLU A 115 -17.89 9.41 -22.63
C GLU A 115 -18.24 10.91 -22.60
N VAL A 116 -17.46 11.74 -21.91
CA VAL A 116 -17.64 13.20 -21.93
C VAL A 116 -17.40 13.76 -23.33
N MET A 117 -16.39 13.28 -24.05
CA MET A 117 -16.14 13.70 -25.44
C MET A 117 -17.27 13.25 -26.37
N ARG A 118 -17.76 12.02 -26.21
CA ARG A 118 -18.93 11.51 -26.94
C ARG A 118 -20.17 12.36 -26.70
N LEU A 119 -20.44 12.70 -25.44
CA LEU A 119 -21.54 13.58 -25.06
C LEU A 119 -21.42 14.97 -25.70
N LYS A 120 -20.22 15.57 -25.69
CA LYS A 120 -19.96 16.87 -26.34
C LYS A 120 -20.19 16.81 -27.85
N ALA A 121 -19.70 15.76 -28.51
CA ALA A 121 -19.91 15.54 -29.93
C ALA A 121 -21.41 15.42 -30.27
N ALA A 122 -22.14 14.55 -29.55
CA ALA A 122 -23.58 14.38 -29.72
C ALA A 122 -24.35 15.68 -29.47
N ALA A 123 -23.98 16.46 -28.44
CA ALA A 123 -24.60 17.74 -28.15
C ALA A 123 -24.36 18.79 -29.26
N SER A 124 -23.15 18.83 -29.83
CA SER A 124 -22.82 19.73 -30.94
C SER A 124 -23.59 19.38 -32.20
N GLU A 125 -23.72 18.09 -32.53
CA GLU A 125 -24.49 17.62 -33.67
C GLU A 125 -25.98 17.94 -33.50
N LEU A 126 -26.51 17.76 -32.29
CA LEU A 126 -27.90 18.07 -31.96
C LEU A 126 -28.18 19.58 -32.15
N SER A 127 -27.26 20.45 -31.74
CA SER A 127 -27.34 21.89 -32.01
C SER A 127 -27.37 22.20 -33.51
N ASN A 128 -26.51 21.55 -34.30
CA ASN A 128 -26.47 21.72 -35.75
C ASN A 128 -27.79 21.30 -36.41
N LEU A 129 -28.35 20.15 -36.01
CA LEU A 129 -29.62 19.66 -36.55
C LEU A 129 -30.81 20.54 -36.12
N ARG A 130 -30.76 21.15 -34.94
CA ARG A 130 -31.76 22.18 -34.53
C ARG A 130 -31.69 23.40 -35.43
N ASN A 131 -30.49 23.86 -35.82
CA ASN A 131 -30.32 24.96 -36.78
C ASN A 131 -30.88 24.60 -38.17
N VAL A 132 -30.64 23.37 -38.65
CA VAL A 132 -31.23 22.88 -39.91
C VAL A 132 -32.76 22.84 -39.83
N LYS A 133 -33.32 22.34 -38.72
CA LYS A 133 -34.77 22.34 -38.48
C LYS A 133 -35.34 23.76 -38.50
N GLN A 134 -34.67 24.72 -37.86
CA GLN A 134 -35.07 26.13 -37.86
C GLN A 134 -35.01 26.72 -39.27
N ALA A 135 -33.94 26.49 -40.03
CA ALA A 135 -33.81 26.95 -41.41
C ALA A 135 -34.94 26.37 -42.30
N SER A 136 -35.27 25.10 -42.13
CA SER A 136 -36.37 24.44 -42.85
C SER A 136 -37.74 25.06 -42.54
N VAL A 137 -38.00 25.40 -41.27
CA VAL A 137 -39.24 26.10 -40.89
C VAL A 137 -39.27 27.52 -41.48
N ALA A 138 -38.13 28.21 -41.45
CA ALA A 138 -37.99 29.58 -41.89
C ALA A 138 -38.26 29.73 -43.40
N LEU A 139 -37.86 28.75 -44.23
CA LEU A 139 -38.16 28.73 -45.68
C LEU A 139 -39.66 28.69 -46.01
N ASN A 140 -40.53 28.30 -45.07
CA ASN A 140 -41.98 28.28 -45.28
C ASN A 140 -42.64 29.66 -45.09
N VAL A 141 -41.87 30.68 -44.68
CA VAL A 141 -42.34 32.06 -44.48
C VAL A 141 -41.65 32.98 -45.50
N TRP A 142 -42.32 34.06 -45.89
CA TRP A 142 -41.71 35.05 -46.79
C TRP A 142 -40.44 35.69 -46.17
N GLN A 143 -39.38 35.79 -46.97
CA GLN A 143 -38.08 36.33 -46.55
C GLN A 143 -37.31 36.98 -47.72
N PRO A 144 -36.33 37.87 -47.43
CA PRO A 144 -35.40 38.37 -48.43
C PRO A 144 -34.55 37.25 -49.07
N GLU A 145 -34.23 37.37 -50.36
CA GLU A 145 -33.54 36.32 -51.12
C GLU A 145 -32.14 35.97 -50.58
N ILE A 146 -31.43 36.94 -49.98
CA ILE A 146 -30.12 36.69 -49.34
C ILE A 146 -30.26 35.71 -48.16
N VAL A 147 -31.31 35.89 -47.35
CA VAL A 147 -31.59 35.04 -46.18
C VAL A 147 -32.06 33.65 -46.64
N ARG A 148 -32.92 33.63 -47.66
CA ARG A 148 -33.45 32.41 -48.28
C ARG A 148 -32.34 31.55 -48.89
N GLY A 149 -31.40 32.15 -49.62
CA GLY A 149 -30.25 31.45 -50.21
C GLY A 149 -29.38 30.77 -49.15
N ARG A 150 -29.07 31.49 -48.05
CA ARG A 150 -28.33 30.92 -46.92
C ARG A 150 -29.07 29.76 -46.23
N GLN A 151 -30.38 29.87 -46.04
CA GLN A 151 -31.18 28.80 -45.43
C GLN A 151 -31.25 27.55 -46.32
N LYS A 152 -31.40 27.72 -47.64
CA LYS A 152 -31.34 26.61 -48.60
C LYS A 152 -30.00 25.88 -48.54
N GLN A 153 -28.89 26.61 -48.55
CA GLN A 153 -27.55 26.03 -48.44
C GLN A 153 -27.37 25.19 -47.16
N ILE A 154 -27.86 25.68 -46.01
CA ILE A 154 -27.80 24.95 -44.72
C ILE A 154 -28.58 23.62 -44.79
N ILE A 155 -29.71 23.59 -45.47
CA ILE A 155 -30.55 22.39 -45.60
C ILE A 155 -29.94 21.41 -46.60
N GLU A 156 -29.44 21.90 -47.74
CA GLU A 156 -28.81 21.09 -48.79
C GLU A 156 -27.56 20.36 -48.28
N GLN A 157 -26.82 20.96 -47.33
CA GLN A 157 -25.69 20.31 -46.65
C GLN A 157 -26.10 19.16 -45.71
N CYS A 158 -27.38 19.04 -45.36
CA CYS A 158 -27.88 18.03 -44.43
C CYS A 158 -28.51 16.85 -45.19
N THR A 159 -27.76 15.76 -45.34
CA THR A 159 -28.18 14.55 -46.08
C THR A 159 -29.04 13.59 -45.26
N VAL A 160 -29.10 13.79 -43.94
CA VAL A 160 -29.76 12.86 -43.00
C VAL A 160 -31.16 13.35 -42.66
N ASN A 161 -32.10 12.41 -42.46
CA ASN A 161 -33.41 12.72 -41.90
C ASN A 161 -33.27 13.33 -40.49
N VAL A 162 -33.55 14.63 -40.41
CA VAL A 162 -33.33 15.46 -39.22
C VAL A 162 -34.14 14.95 -38.02
N LYS A 163 -35.40 14.50 -38.22
CA LYS A 163 -36.27 14.08 -37.11
C LYS A 163 -35.77 12.79 -36.46
N SER A 164 -35.44 11.77 -37.26
CA SER A 164 -34.95 10.49 -36.73
C SER A 164 -33.58 10.65 -36.08
N ARG A 165 -32.69 11.44 -36.69
CA ARG A 165 -31.35 11.67 -36.13
C ARG A 165 -31.38 12.44 -34.82
N ILE A 166 -32.23 13.46 -34.68
CA ILE A 166 -32.43 14.16 -33.39
C ILE A 166 -32.90 13.18 -32.32
N SER A 167 -33.88 12.33 -32.61
CA SER A 167 -34.36 11.32 -31.65
C SER A 167 -33.27 10.34 -31.24
N ALA A 168 -32.42 9.91 -32.19
CA ALA A 168 -31.28 9.03 -31.89
C ALA A 168 -30.24 9.71 -31.00
N LEU A 169 -29.89 10.97 -31.30
CA LEU A 169 -28.95 11.77 -30.50
C LEU A 169 -29.48 12.06 -29.09
N ASP A 170 -30.77 12.32 -28.93
CA ASP A 170 -31.38 12.49 -27.61
C ASP A 170 -31.21 11.22 -26.75
N MET A 171 -31.37 10.04 -27.35
CA MET A 171 -31.12 8.77 -26.67
C MET A 171 -29.64 8.54 -26.36
N GLU A 172 -28.75 8.89 -27.29
CA GLU A 172 -27.29 8.82 -27.08
C GLU A 172 -26.84 9.74 -25.93
N VAL A 173 -27.34 10.97 -25.87
CA VAL A 173 -27.08 11.93 -24.79
C VAL A 173 -27.54 11.37 -23.44
N LYS A 174 -28.74 10.77 -23.38
CA LYS A 174 -29.25 10.13 -22.15
C LYS A 174 -28.35 8.97 -21.72
N LEU A 175 -27.94 8.12 -22.66
CA LEU A 175 -27.05 7.00 -22.39
C LEU A 175 -25.68 7.46 -21.88
N CYS A 176 -25.06 8.46 -22.54
CA CYS A 176 -23.78 9.01 -22.11
C CYS A 176 -23.87 9.56 -20.69
N LYS A 177 -24.95 10.29 -20.34
CA LYS A 177 -25.18 10.79 -18.97
C LYS A 177 -25.27 9.66 -17.95
N GLN A 178 -25.96 8.58 -18.28
CA GLN A 178 -26.07 7.40 -17.40
C GLN A 178 -24.72 6.70 -17.24
N GLN A 179 -23.95 6.56 -18.31
CA GLN A 179 -22.62 5.94 -18.29
C GLN A 179 -21.64 6.79 -17.48
N ILE A 180 -21.62 8.12 -17.68
CA ILE A 180 -20.84 9.07 -16.87
C ILE A 180 -21.17 8.89 -15.39
N ALA A 181 -22.45 8.91 -15.00
CA ALA A 181 -22.85 8.74 -13.61
C ALA A 181 -22.41 7.39 -13.02
N THR A 182 -22.41 6.33 -13.84
CA THR A 182 -21.95 4.99 -13.44
C THR A 182 -20.44 4.97 -13.21
N PHE A 183 -19.66 5.53 -14.13
CA PHE A 183 -18.21 5.63 -14.00
C PHE A 183 -17.79 6.55 -12.85
N ASP A 184 -18.48 7.68 -12.64
CA ASP A 184 -18.24 8.58 -11.52
C ASP A 184 -18.48 7.90 -10.16
N LYS A 185 -19.51 7.07 -10.07
CA LYS A 185 -19.74 6.25 -8.87
C LYS A 185 -18.61 5.25 -8.67
N ALA A 186 -18.25 4.48 -9.71
CA ALA A 186 -17.16 3.51 -9.64
C ALA A 186 -15.82 4.18 -9.27
N HIS A 187 -15.55 5.37 -9.79
CA HIS A 187 -14.36 6.16 -9.49
C HIS A 187 -14.30 6.57 -8.01
N ARG A 188 -15.41 7.07 -7.46
CA ARG A 188 -15.51 7.42 -6.03
C ARG A 188 -15.34 6.20 -5.12
N ASP A 189 -15.93 5.07 -5.50
CA ASP A 189 -15.81 3.82 -4.76
C ASP A 189 -14.35 3.31 -4.76
N GLU A 190 -13.68 3.31 -5.91
CA GLU A 190 -12.26 2.93 -6.02
C GLU A 190 -11.33 3.91 -5.30
N THR A 191 -11.61 5.21 -5.34
CA THR A 191 -10.86 6.23 -4.58
C THR A 191 -10.96 5.96 -3.08
N SER A 192 -12.15 5.62 -2.58
CA SER A 192 -12.36 5.27 -1.17
C SER A 192 -11.59 4.01 -0.77
N ARG A 193 -11.58 2.98 -1.65
CA ARG A 193 -10.77 1.75 -1.45
C ARG A 193 -9.28 2.04 -1.43
N LEU A 194 -8.80 2.92 -2.29
CA LEU A 194 -7.41 3.36 -2.33
C LEU A 194 -7.02 4.05 -1.01
N HIS A 195 -7.85 4.94 -0.48
CA HIS A 195 -7.61 5.60 0.80
C HIS A 195 -7.56 4.59 1.95
N ALA A 196 -8.53 3.69 2.05
CA ALA A 196 -8.52 2.63 3.06
C ALA A 196 -7.26 1.74 2.97
N ALA A 197 -6.82 1.39 1.76
CA ALA A 197 -5.59 0.63 1.57
C ALA A 197 -4.33 1.40 2.00
N LYS A 198 -4.28 2.72 1.74
CA LYS A 198 -3.19 3.61 2.21
C LYS A 198 -3.16 3.73 3.73
N GLU A 199 -4.31 3.83 4.38
CA GLU A 199 -4.43 3.84 5.85
C GLU A 199 -3.95 2.52 6.47
N LEU A 200 -4.33 1.38 5.86
CA LEU A 200 -3.83 0.07 6.27
C LEU A 200 -2.32 -0.05 6.09
N LEU A 201 -1.76 0.47 4.98
CA LEU A 201 -0.31 0.50 4.80
C LEU A 201 0.38 1.37 5.85
N ALA A 202 -0.18 2.54 6.17
CA ALA A 202 0.34 3.42 7.21
C ALA A 202 0.36 2.74 8.58
N SER A 203 -0.72 2.04 8.96
CA SER A 203 -0.77 1.30 10.23
C SER A 203 0.20 0.11 10.26
N LEU A 204 0.41 -0.59 9.14
CA LEU A 204 1.44 -1.62 9.03
C LEU A 204 2.86 -1.06 9.14
N THR A 205 3.10 0.12 8.56
CA THR A 205 4.42 0.75 8.54
C THR A 205 4.77 1.40 9.88
N TYR A 206 3.76 1.70 10.71
CA TYR A 206 3.95 2.29 12.03
C TYR A 206 4.82 1.40 12.91
N HIS A 207 6.00 1.90 13.25
CA HIS A 207 6.89 1.30 14.23
C HIS A 207 7.19 2.35 15.31
N PRO A 208 6.66 2.18 16.54
CA PRO A 208 6.75 3.18 17.62
C PRO A 208 8.16 3.68 17.94
N LEU A 209 9.20 2.94 17.54
CA LEU A 209 10.62 3.26 17.79
C LEU A 209 11.41 3.60 16.52
N ARG A 210 10.80 3.59 15.32
CA ARG A 210 11.50 3.91 14.06
C ARG A 210 11.44 5.41 13.75
N ASP A 211 10.33 6.05 14.09
CA ASP A 211 10.09 7.46 13.80
C ASP A 211 10.87 8.40 14.74
N CYS A 212 11.42 7.88 15.86
CA CYS A 212 12.36 8.62 16.70
C CYS A 212 13.75 8.80 16.06
N ASN A 213 14.05 8.09 14.97
CA ASN A 213 15.32 8.20 14.23
C ASN A 213 15.17 8.95 12.89
N LEU A 214 13.97 9.46 12.56
CA LEU A 214 13.84 10.40 11.46
C LEU A 214 14.17 11.81 11.99
N PRO A 215 15.21 12.49 11.47
CA PRO A 215 15.40 13.90 11.76
C PRO A 215 14.23 14.65 11.11
N SER A 216 13.24 15.01 11.93
CA SER A 216 12.18 15.90 11.49
C SER A 216 12.78 17.28 11.22
N SER A 217 12.56 17.72 9.97
CA SER A 217 12.42 19.09 9.49
C SER A 217 13.62 19.82 8.86
N SER A 218 13.30 20.32 7.65
CA SER A 218 13.74 21.58 7.02
C SER A 218 14.92 21.53 6.04
N SER A 219 14.55 21.70 4.76
CA SER A 219 15.20 22.52 3.73
C SER A 219 16.71 22.79 3.85
N CYS A 220 17.50 22.19 2.96
CA CYS A 220 18.28 22.91 1.95
C CYS A 220 19.18 21.95 1.18
N SER A 221 19.36 22.27 -0.09
CA SER A 221 20.23 21.65 -1.08
C SER A 221 21.63 21.28 -0.57
N ARG A 222 22.12 20.12 -1.04
CA ARG A 222 23.50 19.77 -1.50
C ARG A 222 23.70 18.28 -1.26
N ALA A 223 23.68 17.44 -2.30
CA ALA A 223 24.90 17.03 -3.01
C ALA A 223 26.06 16.75 -2.03
N ASP A 224 26.33 15.48 -1.73
CA ASP A 224 27.59 14.85 -2.15
C ASP A 224 27.80 13.43 -1.59
N GLU A 225 28.28 12.58 -2.51
CA GLU A 225 29.23 11.46 -2.38
C GLU A 225 28.95 10.34 -1.36
N CYS A 226 28.54 9.16 -1.80
CA CYS A 226 29.38 8.15 -2.49
C CYS A 226 30.71 7.83 -1.76
N ASN A 227 30.69 6.73 -1.01
CA ASN A 227 31.66 5.64 -1.09
C ASN A 227 33.17 6.00 -1.00
N SER A 228 33.80 5.77 0.16
CA SER A 228 35.23 5.40 0.17
C SER A 228 35.61 4.54 1.39
N ARG A 229 35.56 3.21 1.19
CA ARG A 229 36.31 2.26 2.02
C ARG A 229 37.80 2.49 1.76
N LYS A 230 38.50 3.12 2.72
CA LYS A 230 39.96 3.31 2.67
C LYS A 230 40.68 1.95 2.73
N LYS A 231 41.31 1.56 1.61
CA LYS A 231 42.27 0.45 1.54
C LYS A 231 43.64 1.00 1.97
N LYS A 232 44.17 0.55 3.11
CA LYS A 232 45.56 0.85 3.52
C LYS A 232 46.53 0.17 2.56
N MET A 233 47.38 0.94 1.88
CA MET A 233 48.60 0.40 1.30
C MET A 233 49.71 0.39 2.36
N LYS A 234 50.49 -0.69 2.36
CA LYS A 234 51.65 -0.92 3.22
C LYS A 234 52.89 -0.54 2.41
N THR A 235 53.75 0.30 2.96
CA THR A 235 55.05 0.64 2.37
C THR A 235 56.14 0.01 3.22
N LYS A 236 56.86 -0.95 2.64
CA LYS A 236 58.32 -1.17 2.69
C LYS A 236 58.63 -2.49 2.02
#